data_AF-A0A3P3YC78-F1
#
_entry.id   AF-A0A3P3YC78-F1
#
_cell.length_a   1.000
_cell.length_b   1.000
_cell.length_c   1.000
_cell.angle_alpha   90.00
_cell.angle_beta   90.00
_cell.angle_gamma   90.00
#
_symmetry.space_group_name_H-M   'P 1'
#
loop_
_entity.id
_entity.type
_entity.pdbx_description
1 polymer ?
#
loop_
_entity_poly.entity_id
_entity_poly.type
_entity_poly.pdbx_seq_one_letter_code
_entity_poly.pdbx_strand_id
1 'polypeptide(L)'
;MPAPSASPLVAATAPETRSRSAARHEGTGPSYDCRCRSSYPGNRRRCDADPPPASASDCRPITYRLSLEHTGPARSTLCHGVTMTRVVRNGVTAERSGDVHPLRGRFSILWPSVMTRTALLIVDVQNDFASKDGSLYVGAGEQVVPLINALRDRFVFDLVVLTQDYHPVGHVSFHSTHAKDPNAKLFEPYSLPNGQIQMLWPDHCVVGTHGSNFHPALKVLPSDTIVQKGVHIDADSYSGFMDNNRMYKSNLEDVLTSNKIDRVVVVGLAYDYCVGSTALDAKTAGFETIVCPDATKSVHPTSEQAMRGKLIDAGVQFTMSTAYPHIVSI
;
A
#
# COMPACT_ATOMS: atom_id res chain seq x y z
N MET A 1 -2.86 36.22 -50.99
CA MET A 1 -2.71 35.44 -52.24
C MET A 1 -1.28 34.90 -52.26
N PRO A 2 -1.03 33.58 -52.34
CA PRO A 2 -1.97 32.46 -52.31
C PRO A 2 -1.78 31.52 -51.09
N ALA A 3 -2.91 31.12 -50.51
CA ALA A 3 -3.14 29.71 -50.17
C ALA A 3 -3.65 29.01 -51.46
N PRO A 4 -3.56 27.67 -51.57
CA PRO A 4 -4.68 26.81 -51.16
C PRO A 4 -4.14 25.50 -50.51
N SER A 5 -4.87 24.54 -49.92
CA SER A 5 -6.24 24.04 -50.00
C SER A 5 -6.47 23.15 -48.74
N ALA A 6 -7.50 23.38 -47.93
CA ALA A 6 -8.79 22.64 -47.93
C ALA A 6 -8.70 21.10 -47.83
N SER A 7 -9.16 20.57 -46.69
CA SER A 7 -9.53 19.17 -46.42
C SER A 7 -10.72 18.70 -47.28
N PRO A 8 -11.08 17.40 -47.21
CA PRO A 8 -12.31 17.09 -46.48
C PRO A 8 -12.30 15.81 -45.63
N LEU A 9 -13.26 15.78 -44.71
CA LEU A 9 -13.75 14.66 -43.89
C LEU A 9 -14.13 13.41 -44.73
N VAL A 10 -14.30 12.25 -44.07
CA VAL A 10 -15.61 11.55 -43.92
C VAL A 10 -15.48 10.14 -43.27
N ALA A 11 -16.45 9.88 -42.38
CA ALA A 11 -17.12 8.63 -41.99
C ALA A 11 -16.48 7.62 -41.01
N ALA A 12 -17.12 7.59 -39.84
CA ALA A 12 -17.36 6.42 -39.01
C ALA A 12 -18.11 5.30 -39.75
N THR A 13 -17.84 4.04 -39.39
CA THR A 13 -18.82 2.94 -39.37
C THR A 13 -18.39 1.84 -38.38
N ALA A 14 -19.16 1.70 -37.30
CA ALA A 14 -19.62 0.41 -36.76
C ALA A 14 -21.13 0.32 -37.11
N PRO A 15 -21.88 -0.79 -36.96
CA PRO A 15 -21.63 -2.04 -36.21
C PRO A 15 -22.08 -3.32 -36.96
N GLU A 16 -22.03 -4.47 -36.28
CA GLU A 16 -22.91 -5.68 -36.38
C GLU A 16 -22.10 -6.99 -36.27
N THR A 17 -22.59 -8.13 -35.79
CA THR A 17 -23.48 -8.52 -34.68
C THR A 17 -23.18 -10.01 -34.39
N ARG A 18 -23.35 -10.41 -33.11
CA ARG A 18 -23.77 -11.73 -32.59
C ARG A 18 -23.03 -13.01 -33.04
N SER A 19 -22.47 -13.71 -32.05
CA SER A 19 -22.99 -15.05 -31.70
C SER A 19 -22.83 -15.33 -30.20
N ARG A 20 -23.78 -16.10 -29.68
CA ARG A 20 -23.99 -16.44 -28.26
C ARG A 20 -23.06 -17.58 -27.85
N SER A 21 -22.59 -17.57 -26.61
CA SER A 21 -22.24 -18.80 -25.88
C SER A 21 -22.41 -18.58 -24.39
N ALA A 22 -23.02 -19.55 -23.73
CA ALA A 22 -23.55 -19.50 -22.38
C ALA A 22 -22.55 -20.00 -21.32
N ALA A 23 -22.72 -19.43 -20.12
CA ALA A 23 -22.54 -20.06 -18.80
C ALA A 23 -21.15 -20.59 -18.40
N ARG A 24 -20.63 -20.04 -17.29
CA ARG A 24 -20.77 -20.63 -15.94
C ARG A 24 -20.18 -19.67 -14.89
N HIS A 25 -21.03 -19.28 -13.94
CA HIS A 25 -20.62 -18.71 -12.66
C HIS A 25 -20.20 -19.87 -11.74
N GLU A 26 -18.95 -19.89 -11.30
CA GLU A 26 -18.55 -20.68 -10.14
C GLU A 26 -18.48 -19.76 -8.93
N GLY A 27 -19.56 -19.76 -8.14
CA GLY A 27 -19.60 -19.18 -6.81
C GLY A 27 -19.19 -20.24 -5.79
N THR A 28 -18.18 -19.94 -4.98
CA THR A 28 -17.74 -20.76 -3.85
C THR A 28 -18.57 -20.41 -2.61
N GLY A 29 -19.69 -21.11 -2.44
CA GLY A 29 -20.45 -21.15 -1.18
C GLY A 29 -20.14 -22.44 -0.39
N PRO A 30 -20.15 -22.40 0.95
CA PRO A 30 -19.83 -23.56 1.78
C PRO A 30 -20.90 -24.67 1.63
N SER A 31 -20.46 -25.87 1.29
CA SER A 31 -21.28 -27.08 1.23
C SER A 31 -21.48 -27.68 2.63
N TYR A 32 -22.73 -28.02 2.97
CA TYR A 32 -23.09 -28.75 4.19
C TYR A 32 -23.26 -30.24 3.85
N ASP A 33 -22.47 -31.12 4.48
CA ASP A 33 -22.56 -32.59 4.36
C ASP A 33 -23.66 -33.13 5.29
N CYS A 34 -24.86 -33.39 4.75
CA CYS A 34 -25.94 -34.09 5.47
C CYS A 34 -25.94 -35.57 5.07
N ARG A 35 -25.38 -36.43 5.95
CA ARG A 35 -25.43 -37.88 5.79
C ARG A 35 -26.78 -38.45 6.26
N CYS A 36 -27.60 -38.96 5.35
CA CYS A 36 -28.70 -39.87 5.68
C CYS A 36 -28.27 -41.33 5.46
N ARG A 37 -28.34 -42.16 6.51
CA ARG A 37 -28.13 -43.62 6.45
C ARG A 37 -29.37 -44.32 5.86
N SER A 38 -29.12 -45.40 5.12
CA SER A 38 -30.04 -46.14 4.24
C SER A 38 -31.10 -47.00 4.95
N SER A 39 -32.16 -47.37 4.22
CA SER A 39 -32.92 -48.62 4.43
C SER A 39 -33.71 -49.03 3.15
N TYR A 40 -33.27 -50.11 2.49
CA TYR A 40 -33.96 -50.99 1.53
C TYR A 40 -34.18 -50.60 0.04
N PRO A 41 -34.20 -51.59 -0.89
CA PRO A 41 -33.89 -51.41 -2.30
C PRO A 41 -35.13 -51.35 -3.21
N GLY A 42 -35.00 -50.62 -4.32
CA GLY A 42 -35.85 -50.80 -5.50
C GLY A 42 -36.74 -49.60 -5.82
N ASN A 43 -36.69 -49.24 -7.10
CA ASN A 43 -37.57 -48.33 -7.84
C ASN A 43 -37.23 -46.82 -7.81
N ARG A 44 -36.75 -46.36 -8.98
CA ARG A 44 -36.60 -44.94 -9.35
C ARG A 44 -37.98 -44.32 -9.55
N ARG A 45 -38.36 -43.29 -8.78
CA ARG A 45 -39.29 -42.23 -9.23
C ARG A 45 -38.93 -40.88 -8.62
N ARG A 46 -39.25 -39.85 -9.41
CA ARG A 46 -38.86 -38.44 -9.35
C ARG A 46 -39.24 -37.75 -8.04
N CYS A 47 -38.40 -36.80 -7.63
CA CYS A 47 -38.66 -35.85 -6.56
C CYS A 47 -39.39 -34.63 -7.15
N ASP A 48 -40.62 -34.38 -6.72
CA ASP A 48 -41.24 -33.05 -6.79
C ASP A 48 -41.05 -32.39 -5.41
N ALA A 49 -40.64 -31.12 -5.42
CA ALA A 49 -40.22 -30.37 -4.24
C ALA A 49 -41.39 -29.57 -3.65
N ASP A 50 -41.78 -29.90 -2.42
CA ASP A 50 -42.44 -28.97 -1.48
C ASP A 50 -41.38 -28.37 -0.52
N PRO A 51 -41.55 -27.12 -0.04
CA PRO A 51 -40.53 -26.40 0.72
C PRO A 51 -40.52 -26.75 2.22
N PRO A 52 -39.36 -26.72 2.92
CA PRO A 52 -39.34 -26.87 4.38
C PRO A 52 -39.48 -25.51 5.12
N PRO A 53 -39.94 -25.54 6.39
CA PRO A 53 -40.32 -24.36 7.16
C PRO A 53 -39.16 -23.67 7.92
N ALA A 54 -39.46 -22.48 8.42
CA ALA A 54 -38.60 -21.56 9.16
C ALA A 54 -38.26 -22.01 10.59
N SER A 55 -36.99 -21.81 10.99
CA SER A 55 -36.51 -21.21 12.27
C SER A 55 -35.15 -21.80 12.67
N ALA A 56 -34.06 -21.03 12.52
CA ALA A 56 -32.75 -21.37 13.06
C ALA A 56 -32.64 -20.84 14.49
N SER A 57 -33.02 -21.68 15.47
CA SER A 57 -32.76 -21.43 16.89
C SER A 57 -32.08 -22.64 17.50
N ASP A 58 -30.77 -22.76 17.29
CA ASP A 58 -29.82 -23.29 18.29
C ASP A 58 -28.39 -23.33 17.71
N CYS A 59 -27.60 -22.30 18.04
CA CYS A 59 -26.14 -22.35 18.00
C CYS A 59 -25.64 -21.64 19.25
N ARG A 60 -25.15 -22.38 20.25
CA ARG A 60 -24.43 -21.80 21.40
C ARG A 60 -22.92 -22.03 21.22
N PRO A 61 -22.07 -21.06 21.59
CA PRO A 61 -20.63 -21.19 21.44
C PRO A 61 -20.04 -22.16 22.47
N ILE A 62 -19.04 -22.93 22.04
CA ILE A 62 -18.22 -23.77 22.91
C ILE A 62 -17.16 -22.87 23.55
N THR A 63 -17.20 -22.73 24.87
CA THR A 63 -16.12 -22.11 25.65
C THR A 63 -15.15 -23.17 26.16
N TYR A 64 -13.87 -23.01 25.88
CA TYR A 64 -12.80 -23.79 26.50
C TYR A 64 -12.27 -23.04 27.73
N ARG A 65 -12.04 -23.75 28.84
CA ARG A 65 -11.39 -23.21 30.03
C ARG A 65 -10.03 -23.88 30.18
N LEU A 66 -8.96 -23.12 29.97
CA LEU A 66 -7.60 -23.56 30.28
C LEU A 66 -7.38 -23.46 31.79
N SER A 67 -7.00 -24.57 32.43
CA SER A 67 -6.49 -24.58 33.80
C SER A 67 -5.08 -25.14 33.74
N LEU A 68 -4.10 -24.38 34.25
CA LEU A 68 -2.71 -24.79 34.36
C LEU A 68 -2.47 -25.21 35.80
N GLU A 69 -2.18 -26.49 36.02
CA GLU A 69 -1.65 -26.96 37.31
C GLU A 69 -0.14 -27.17 37.20
N HIS A 70 0.59 -26.73 38.22
CA HIS A 70 2.04 -26.80 38.31
C HIS A 70 2.43 -27.85 39.34
N THR A 71 3.08 -28.93 38.93
CA THR A 71 3.63 -29.93 39.85
C THR A 71 5.06 -30.32 39.45
N GLY A 72 6.03 -30.03 40.33
CA GLY A 72 7.26 -30.83 40.49
C GLY A 72 8.52 -30.37 39.74
N PRO A 73 9.73 -30.69 40.26
CA PRO A 73 10.84 -29.76 40.30
C PRO A 73 11.78 -29.82 39.08
N ALA A 74 12.45 -28.68 38.88
CA ALA A 74 13.37 -28.40 37.80
C ALA A 74 14.55 -29.39 37.71
N ARG A 75 14.67 -30.07 36.57
CA ARG A 75 15.93 -30.21 35.82
C ARG A 75 15.72 -30.91 34.46
N SER A 76 16.22 -30.23 33.43
CA SER A 76 16.49 -30.68 32.05
C SER A 76 15.31 -30.91 31.10
N THR A 77 15.40 -30.18 29.98
CA THR A 77 14.87 -30.45 28.65
C THR A 77 13.35 -30.56 28.49
N LEU A 78 12.77 -29.41 28.08
CA LEU A 78 11.58 -29.24 27.23
C LEU A 78 10.83 -30.52 26.83
N CYS A 79 9.74 -30.78 27.54
CA CYS A 79 8.53 -31.44 27.01
C CYS A 79 7.33 -30.87 27.78
N HIS A 80 6.74 -29.78 27.28
CA HIS A 80 5.42 -29.34 27.78
C HIS A 80 4.37 -30.27 27.19
N GLY A 81 4.03 -31.34 27.92
CA GLY A 81 2.87 -32.15 27.62
C GLY A 81 1.61 -31.40 28.02
N VAL A 82 0.89 -30.83 27.06
CA VAL A 82 -0.48 -30.34 27.29
C VAL A 82 -1.41 -31.52 27.05
N THR A 83 -1.94 -32.09 28.12
CA THR A 83 -2.99 -33.11 28.03
C THR A 83 -4.34 -32.40 27.89
N MET A 84 -4.92 -32.40 26.68
CA MET A 84 -6.31 -31.98 26.50
C MET A 84 -7.26 -33.13 26.81
N THR A 85 -7.85 -33.10 28.00
CA THR A 85 -8.92 -34.03 28.35
C THR A 85 -10.24 -33.50 27.79
N ARG A 86 -10.84 -34.24 26.84
CA ARG A 86 -12.21 -33.98 26.38
C ARG A 86 -13.18 -34.32 27.51
N VAL A 87 -13.71 -33.30 28.19
CA VAL A 87 -14.82 -33.49 29.13
C VAL A 87 -16.11 -33.64 28.33
N VAL A 88 -16.55 -34.89 28.13
CA VAL A 88 -17.92 -35.17 27.68
C VAL A 88 -18.79 -35.18 28.94
N ARG A 89 -19.67 -34.19 29.09
CA ARG A 89 -20.76 -34.30 30.07
C ARG A 89 -21.73 -35.38 29.58
N ASN A 90 -22.08 -36.26 30.51
CA ASN A 90 -22.96 -37.43 30.42
C ASN A 90 -22.20 -38.72 30.09
N GLY A 91 -21.89 -39.46 31.15
CA GLY A 91 -21.01 -40.61 31.15
C GLY A 91 -21.59 -41.84 30.46
N VAL A 92 -20.75 -42.46 29.63
CA VAL A 92 -20.61 -43.90 29.46
C VAL A 92 -19.15 -44.12 29.04
N THR A 93 -18.37 -44.85 29.84
CA THR A 93 -17.01 -45.29 29.49
C THR A 93 -17.12 -46.53 28.61
N ALA A 94 -16.57 -46.48 27.39
CA ALA A 94 -16.31 -47.67 26.58
C ALA A 94 -14.81 -47.74 26.31
N GLU A 95 -14.11 -48.61 27.02
CA GLU A 95 -12.73 -48.97 26.71
C GLU A 95 -12.73 -49.87 25.48
N ARG A 96 -11.99 -49.47 24.45
CA ARG A 96 -11.64 -50.34 23.33
C ARG A 96 -10.13 -50.24 23.12
N SER A 97 -9.42 -51.28 23.54
CA SER A 97 -7.99 -51.46 23.25
C SER A 97 -7.84 -51.69 21.75
N GLY A 98 -7.24 -50.72 21.06
CA GLY A 98 -6.75 -50.86 19.70
C GLY A 98 -5.34 -50.30 19.65
N ASP A 99 -4.40 -51.11 19.17
CA ASP A 99 -3.00 -50.73 19.02
C ASP A 99 -2.89 -49.56 18.03
N VAL A 100 -2.53 -48.39 18.55
CA VAL A 100 -2.31 -47.19 17.75
C VAL A 100 -0.83 -47.15 17.39
N HIS A 101 -0.49 -47.60 16.17
CA HIS A 101 0.82 -47.30 15.60
C HIS A 101 1.02 -45.76 15.56
N PRO A 102 2.15 -45.22 16.02
CA PRO A 102 2.38 -43.79 15.96
C PRO A 102 2.65 -43.39 14.52
N LEU A 103 1.62 -42.93 13.82
CA LEU A 103 1.83 -42.09 12.65
C LEU A 103 2.52 -40.82 13.16
N ARG A 104 3.82 -40.73 12.89
CA ARG A 104 4.63 -39.51 13.04
C ARG A 104 4.13 -38.45 12.04
N GLY A 105 2.90 -37.97 12.25
CA GLY A 105 2.39 -36.76 11.62
C GLY A 105 2.71 -35.59 12.54
N ARG A 106 3.75 -34.81 12.21
CA ARG A 106 3.91 -33.48 12.78
C ARG A 106 2.71 -32.65 12.30
N PHE A 107 1.67 -32.52 13.13
CA PHE A 107 0.70 -31.46 12.94
C PHE A 107 1.40 -30.15 13.31
N SER A 108 2.00 -29.51 12.32
CA SER A 108 2.36 -28.10 12.44
C SER A 108 1.04 -27.34 12.53
N ILE A 109 0.72 -26.85 13.72
CA ILE A 109 -0.26 -25.78 13.85
C ILE A 109 0.40 -24.58 13.18
N LEU A 110 0.08 -24.37 11.90
CA LEU A 110 0.36 -23.12 11.21
C LEU A 110 -0.41 -22.04 11.97
N TRP A 111 0.28 -21.38 12.90
CA TRP A 111 -0.12 -20.05 13.33
C TRP A 111 -0.35 -19.23 12.06
N PRO A 112 -1.40 -18.39 11.98
CA PRO A 112 -1.58 -17.53 10.82
C PRO A 112 -0.29 -16.72 10.68
N SER A 113 0.47 -16.97 9.63
CA SER A 113 1.54 -16.07 9.24
C SER A 113 0.84 -14.74 9.06
N VAL A 114 1.17 -13.75 9.90
CA VAL A 114 0.63 -12.40 9.74
C VAL A 114 1.04 -11.97 8.33
N MET A 115 0.08 -11.89 7.42
CA MET A 115 0.35 -11.42 6.07
C MET A 115 0.83 -9.98 6.19
N THR A 116 2.02 -9.70 5.65
CA THR A 116 2.63 -8.36 5.65
C THR A 116 1.64 -7.34 5.10
N ARG A 117 1.27 -6.36 5.92
CA ARG A 117 0.37 -5.28 5.48
C ARG A 117 1.16 -4.22 4.74
N THR A 118 0.74 -3.89 3.53
CA THR A 118 1.52 -3.05 2.62
C THR A 118 0.77 -1.78 2.23
N ALA A 119 1.42 -0.63 2.39
CA ALA A 119 0.93 0.64 1.87
C ALA A 119 1.63 1.04 0.57
N LEU A 120 0.88 1.64 -0.35
CA LEU A 120 1.43 2.39 -1.49
C LEU A 120 1.50 3.87 -1.12
N LEU A 121 2.70 4.45 -1.17
CA LEU A 121 2.96 5.88 -1.00
C LEU A 121 3.17 6.53 -2.37
N ILE A 122 2.23 7.37 -2.78
CA ILE A 122 2.29 8.15 -4.03
C ILE A 122 2.73 9.56 -3.67
N VAL A 123 3.98 9.87 -3.95
CA VAL A 123 4.61 11.12 -3.49
C VAL A 123 4.45 12.23 -4.53
N ASP A 124 3.77 13.31 -4.14
CA ASP A 124 3.76 14.62 -4.80
C ASP A 124 3.53 14.61 -6.32
N VAL A 125 2.59 13.79 -6.80
CA VAL A 125 2.20 13.77 -8.22
C VAL A 125 1.21 14.93 -8.48
N GLN A 126 1.71 16.16 -8.31
CA GLN A 126 0.97 17.43 -8.42
C GLN A 126 1.27 18.15 -9.74
N ASN A 127 0.40 19.07 -10.14
CA ASN A 127 0.53 19.80 -11.40
C ASN A 127 1.86 20.55 -11.50
N ASP A 128 2.31 21.21 -10.44
CA ASP A 128 3.58 21.97 -10.49
C ASP A 128 4.79 21.10 -10.79
N PHE A 129 4.75 19.81 -10.44
CA PHE A 129 5.85 18.88 -10.69
C PHE A 129 5.64 18.02 -11.93
N ALA A 130 4.39 17.63 -12.22
CA ALA A 130 4.07 16.61 -13.23
C ALA A 130 3.53 17.21 -14.54
N SER A 131 3.08 18.46 -14.56
CA SER A 131 2.60 19.12 -15.78
C SER A 131 3.69 19.97 -16.40
N LYS A 132 3.83 19.95 -17.73
CA LYS A 132 4.90 20.69 -18.45
C LYS A 132 4.87 22.20 -18.23
N ASP A 133 3.71 22.74 -17.90
CA ASP A 133 3.44 24.12 -17.56
C ASP A 133 3.46 24.40 -16.04
N GLY A 134 3.77 23.40 -15.23
CA GLY A 134 3.98 23.52 -13.80
C GLY A 134 5.17 24.41 -13.45
N SER A 135 5.08 25.13 -12.33
CA SER A 135 6.10 26.08 -11.90
C SER A 135 7.44 25.45 -11.51
N LEU A 136 7.44 24.16 -11.16
CA LEU A 136 8.62 23.38 -10.79
C LEU A 136 8.62 22.02 -11.50
N TYR A 137 8.39 22.04 -12.81
CA TYR A 137 8.23 20.83 -13.62
C TYR A 137 9.46 19.92 -13.53
N VAL A 138 9.24 18.68 -13.07
CA VAL A 138 10.22 17.60 -13.08
C VAL A 138 10.23 17.00 -14.47
N GLY A 139 11.40 16.90 -15.10
CA GLY A 139 11.53 16.44 -16.48
C GLY A 139 10.83 15.10 -16.73
N ALA A 140 9.81 15.13 -17.59
CA ALA A 140 8.95 13.98 -17.92
C ALA A 140 8.15 13.42 -16.74
N GLY A 141 7.83 14.26 -15.76
CA GLY A 141 7.08 13.91 -14.55
C GLY A 141 5.71 13.30 -14.84
N GLU A 142 5.01 13.72 -15.90
CA GLU A 142 3.72 13.16 -16.31
C GLU A 142 3.79 11.65 -16.63
N GLN A 143 4.97 11.14 -17.00
CA GLN A 143 5.15 9.75 -17.41
C GLN A 143 5.02 8.76 -16.24
N VAL A 144 5.15 9.21 -14.99
CA VAL A 144 4.96 8.32 -13.82
C VAL A 144 3.48 7.96 -13.63
N VAL A 145 2.57 8.85 -14.03
CA VAL A 145 1.12 8.71 -13.80
C VAL A 145 0.53 7.40 -14.33
N PRO A 146 0.73 7.01 -15.61
CA PRO A 146 0.19 5.74 -16.11
C PRO A 146 0.80 4.52 -15.41
N LEU A 147 2.07 4.58 -14.99
CA LEU A 147 2.74 3.49 -14.29
C LEU A 147 2.18 3.31 -12.88
N ILE A 148 1.99 4.41 -12.14
CA ILE A 148 1.40 4.41 -10.80
C ILE A 148 -0.05 3.91 -10.85
N ASN A 149 -0.86 4.42 -11.79
CA ASN A 149 -2.24 3.96 -11.96
C ASN A 149 -2.29 2.45 -12.26
N ALA A 150 -1.41 1.97 -13.14
CA ALA A 150 -1.38 0.56 -13.50
C ALA A 150 -0.79 -0.34 -12.38
N LEU A 151 0.15 0.16 -11.56
CA LEU A 151 0.62 -0.54 -10.36
C LEU A 151 -0.55 -0.71 -9.37
N ARG A 152 -1.29 0.37 -9.14
CA ARG A 152 -2.47 0.39 -8.27
C ARG A 152 -3.58 -0.56 -8.74
N ASP A 153 -3.78 -0.69 -10.04
CA ASP A 153 -4.83 -1.56 -10.59
C ASP A 153 -4.42 -3.04 -10.64
N ARG A 154 -3.12 -3.31 -10.75
CA ARG A 154 -2.59 -4.69 -10.84
C ARG A 154 -2.43 -5.37 -9.49
N PHE A 155 -2.24 -4.62 -8.42
CA PHE A 155 -1.92 -5.16 -7.10
C PHE A 155 -2.84 -4.62 -6.01
N VAL A 156 -2.99 -5.41 -4.95
CA VAL A 156 -3.77 -5.03 -3.77
C VAL A 156 -2.84 -4.43 -2.73
N PHE A 157 -3.19 -3.24 -2.25
CA PHE A 157 -2.55 -2.57 -1.13
C PHE A 157 -3.55 -2.43 0.01
N ASP A 158 -3.08 -2.60 1.25
CA ASP A 158 -3.89 -2.42 2.46
C ASP A 158 -4.24 -0.95 2.71
N LEU A 159 -3.38 -0.04 2.21
CA LEU A 159 -3.53 1.39 2.32
C LEU A 159 -2.90 2.08 1.11
N VAL A 160 -3.53 3.15 0.63
CA VAL A 160 -2.93 4.07 -0.35
C VAL A 160 -2.87 5.46 0.29
N VAL A 161 -1.67 6.02 0.35
CA VAL A 161 -1.44 7.38 0.86
C VAL A 161 -0.84 8.22 -0.26
N LEU A 162 -1.41 9.39 -0.50
CA LEU A 162 -0.85 10.40 -1.37
C LEU A 162 -0.24 11.49 -0.51
N THR A 163 1.00 11.87 -0.76
CA THR A 163 1.55 13.09 -0.18
C THR A 163 1.30 14.27 -1.11
N GLN A 164 1.19 15.45 -0.52
CA GLN A 164 0.96 16.69 -1.23
C GLN A 164 1.85 17.77 -0.61
N ASP A 165 2.79 18.33 -1.39
CA ASP A 165 3.40 19.60 -1.02
C ASP A 165 2.32 20.69 -0.99
N TYR A 166 2.30 21.45 0.10
CA TYR A 166 1.17 22.33 0.39
C TYR A 166 1.65 23.60 1.09
N HIS A 167 2.43 24.39 0.37
CA HIS A 167 3.17 25.50 0.91
C HIS A 167 2.34 26.78 1.06
N PRO A 168 2.40 27.49 2.20
CA PRO A 168 1.85 28.82 2.32
C PRO A 168 2.56 29.82 1.40
N VAL A 169 1.90 30.91 1.04
CA VAL A 169 2.55 32.03 0.33
C VAL A 169 3.69 32.58 1.19
N GLY A 170 4.86 32.81 0.58
CA GLY A 170 6.05 33.28 1.29
C GLY A 170 6.77 32.21 2.10
N HIS A 171 6.58 30.93 1.76
CA HIS A 171 7.30 29.81 2.37
C HIS A 171 8.82 29.97 2.28
N VAL A 172 9.54 29.46 3.28
CA VAL A 172 10.99 29.62 3.43
C VAL A 172 11.79 29.04 2.27
N SER A 173 11.25 28.02 1.58
CA SER A 173 11.91 27.39 0.44
C SER A 173 11.80 28.19 -0.86
N PHE A 174 10.96 29.22 -0.91
CA PHE A 174 10.76 30.00 -2.13
C PHE A 174 11.85 31.07 -2.28
N HIS A 175 12.42 31.14 -3.47
CA HIS A 175 13.34 32.22 -3.84
C HIS A 175 12.67 33.61 -3.71
N SER A 176 11.37 33.73 -4.03
CA SER A 176 10.64 35.00 -3.94
C SER A 176 10.66 35.60 -2.53
N THR A 177 10.63 34.75 -1.49
CA THR A 177 10.74 35.13 -0.08
C THR A 177 12.06 35.83 0.24
N HIS A 178 13.14 35.46 -0.46
CA HIS A 178 14.49 35.95 -0.22
C HIS A 178 15.01 36.88 -1.33
N ALA A 179 14.16 37.31 -2.26
CA ALA A 179 14.56 38.00 -3.49
C ALA A 179 15.31 39.34 -3.30
N LYS A 180 15.34 39.89 -2.08
CA LYS A 180 16.12 41.09 -1.74
C LYS A 180 17.59 40.78 -1.43
N ASP A 181 17.93 39.53 -1.14
CA ASP A 181 19.30 39.09 -0.91
C ASP A 181 19.92 38.69 -2.26
N PRO A 182 21.01 39.35 -2.71
CA PRO A 182 21.67 39.02 -3.97
C PRO A 182 22.31 37.62 -3.98
N ASN A 183 22.47 36.98 -2.83
CA ASN A 183 22.97 35.61 -2.72
C ASN A 183 21.88 34.55 -2.84
N ALA A 184 20.60 34.94 -2.73
CA ALA A 184 19.49 34.03 -2.97
C ALA A 184 19.39 33.74 -4.48
N LYS A 185 19.55 32.47 -4.84
CA LYS A 185 19.47 32.03 -6.24
C LYS A 185 18.63 30.78 -6.35
N LEU A 186 17.83 30.72 -7.40
CA LEU A 186 17.04 29.53 -7.74
C LEU A 186 17.94 28.32 -7.93
N PHE A 187 17.49 27.17 -7.41
CA PHE A 187 18.13 25.87 -7.51
C PHE A 187 19.52 25.79 -6.84
N GLU A 188 19.83 26.73 -5.94
CA GLU A 188 21.06 26.73 -5.16
C GLU A 188 20.76 26.62 -3.65
N PRO A 189 21.65 26.00 -2.86
CA PRO A 189 21.61 26.08 -1.41
C PRO A 189 21.79 27.53 -0.93
N TYR A 190 20.99 27.93 0.03
CA TYR A 190 20.99 29.26 0.65
C TYR A 190 21.11 29.13 2.17
N SER A 191 21.95 29.97 2.77
CA SER A 191 22.10 30.03 4.22
C SER A 191 21.04 30.94 4.81
N LEU A 192 20.08 30.37 5.52
CA LEU A 192 19.09 31.14 6.26
C LEU A 192 19.75 31.90 7.43
N PRO A 193 19.14 33.00 7.92
CA PRO A 193 19.66 33.77 9.06
C PRO A 193 19.83 32.96 10.36
N ASN A 194 19.09 31.86 10.50
CA ASN A 194 19.17 30.94 11.64
C ASN A 194 20.30 29.89 11.50
N GLY A 195 21.08 29.94 10.41
CA GLY A 195 22.20 29.04 10.13
C GLY A 195 21.81 27.74 9.40
N GLN A 196 20.52 27.51 9.12
CA GLN A 196 20.07 26.35 8.33
C GLN A 196 20.38 26.55 6.85
N ILE A 197 20.63 25.45 6.15
CA ILE A 197 20.81 25.44 4.69
C ILE A 197 19.50 25.00 4.03
N GLN A 198 18.99 25.84 3.12
CA GLN A 198 17.75 25.60 2.39
C GLN A 198 18.00 25.69 0.89
N MET A 199 17.55 24.72 0.10
CA MET A 199 17.56 24.88 -1.35
C MET A 199 16.42 25.83 -1.76
N LEU A 200 16.71 26.84 -2.57
CA LEU A 200 15.67 27.77 -3.02
C LEU A 200 15.02 27.30 -4.31
N TRP A 201 13.70 27.32 -4.33
CA TRP A 201 12.86 26.88 -5.44
C TRP A 201 12.03 28.06 -5.98
N PRO A 202 11.51 27.97 -7.22
CA PRO A 202 10.40 28.81 -7.64
C PRO A 202 9.22 28.63 -6.67
N ASP A 203 8.31 29.59 -6.60
CA ASP A 203 7.04 29.40 -5.89
C ASP A 203 6.28 28.24 -6.56
N HIS A 204 5.96 27.22 -5.78
CA HIS A 204 5.32 26.00 -6.26
C HIS A 204 4.41 25.42 -5.17
N CYS A 205 3.45 24.61 -5.60
CA CYS A 205 2.49 23.90 -4.77
C CYS A 205 1.83 24.78 -3.70
N VAL A 206 1.61 26.06 -4.04
CA VAL A 206 1.05 27.05 -3.12
C VAL A 206 -0.39 26.67 -2.80
N VAL A 207 -0.75 26.68 -1.52
CA VAL A 207 -2.07 26.32 -0.99
C VAL A 207 -3.21 26.90 -1.84
N GLY A 208 -4.10 26.03 -2.32
CA GLY A 208 -5.31 26.41 -3.04
C GLY A 208 -5.11 26.83 -4.51
N THR A 209 -3.88 26.79 -5.01
CA THR A 209 -3.60 27.06 -6.43
C THR A 209 -3.79 25.82 -7.30
N HIS A 210 -3.93 26.03 -8.61
CA HIS A 210 -3.97 24.93 -9.58
C HIS A 210 -2.72 24.03 -9.47
N GLY A 211 -1.55 24.64 -9.29
CA GLY A 211 -0.27 23.95 -9.18
C GLY A 211 -0.19 22.97 -8.01
N SER A 212 -0.85 23.28 -6.88
CA SER A 212 -0.93 22.41 -5.70
C SER A 212 -1.85 21.19 -5.88
N ASN A 213 -2.73 21.16 -6.87
CA ASN A 213 -3.62 20.02 -7.08
C ASN A 213 -2.87 18.81 -7.65
N PHE A 214 -3.38 17.61 -7.39
CA PHE A 214 -2.89 16.39 -8.05
C PHE A 214 -3.03 16.48 -9.57
N HIS A 215 -2.11 15.84 -10.29
CA HIS A 215 -2.16 15.74 -11.74
C HIS A 215 -3.51 15.13 -12.19
N PRO A 216 -4.24 15.73 -13.14
CA PRO A 216 -5.62 15.33 -13.44
C PRO A 216 -5.78 13.90 -13.95
N ALA A 217 -4.73 13.32 -14.52
CA ALA A 217 -4.72 11.92 -14.96
C ALA A 217 -4.36 10.91 -13.85
N LEU A 218 -3.94 11.37 -12.67
CA LEU A 218 -3.68 10.50 -11.52
C LEU A 218 -4.99 9.99 -10.96
N LYS A 219 -5.09 8.68 -10.75
CA LYS A 219 -6.24 8.07 -10.10
C LYS A 219 -6.17 8.34 -8.61
N VAL A 220 -6.97 9.30 -8.13
CA VAL A 220 -7.19 9.59 -6.71
C VAL A 220 -8.60 9.12 -6.34
N LEU A 221 -8.72 8.23 -5.37
CA LEU A 221 -9.99 7.67 -4.93
C LEU A 221 -10.44 8.29 -3.60
N PRO A 222 -11.76 8.35 -3.32
CA PRO A 222 -12.27 8.83 -2.03
C PRO A 222 -11.77 8.05 -0.81
N SER A 223 -11.30 6.82 -1.00
CA SER A 223 -10.73 5.97 0.05
C SER A 223 -9.28 6.30 0.39
N ASP A 224 -8.62 7.14 -0.41
CA ASP A 224 -7.20 7.43 -0.25
C ASP A 224 -6.98 8.40 0.91
N THR A 225 -5.88 8.19 1.63
CA THR A 225 -5.45 9.15 2.65
C THR A 225 -4.53 10.18 2.00
N ILE A 226 -4.79 11.47 2.25
CA ILE A 226 -3.92 12.55 1.79
C ILE A 226 -3.14 13.09 2.99
N VAL A 227 -1.82 13.17 2.86
CA VAL A 227 -0.92 13.77 3.85
C VAL A 227 -0.28 15.01 3.24
N GLN A 228 -0.57 16.18 3.83
CA GLN A 228 0.05 17.44 3.40
C GLN A 228 1.36 17.67 4.15
N LYS A 229 2.38 18.13 3.43
CA LYS A 229 3.70 18.46 3.96
C LYS A 229 4.15 19.84 3.46
N GLY A 230 5.15 20.42 4.12
CA GLY A 230 5.63 21.78 3.81
C GLY A 230 4.64 22.89 4.21
N VAL A 231 3.75 22.59 5.16
CA VAL A 231 2.67 23.50 5.60
C VAL A 231 3.16 24.61 6.54
N HIS A 232 4.34 24.44 7.14
CA HIS A 232 4.94 25.40 8.05
C HIS A 232 5.76 26.42 7.25
N ILE A 233 5.42 27.70 7.37
CA ILE A 233 6.05 28.77 6.56
C ILE A 233 7.57 28.85 6.72
N ASP A 234 8.10 28.42 7.87
CA ASP A 234 9.49 28.50 8.30
C ASP A 234 10.27 27.19 8.13
N ALA A 235 9.65 26.11 7.62
CA ALA A 235 10.28 24.81 7.52
C ALA A 235 9.85 24.02 6.28
N ASP A 236 10.80 23.77 5.40
CA ASP A 236 10.60 22.94 4.21
C ASP A 236 10.62 21.44 4.52
N SER A 237 9.83 20.65 3.80
CA SER A 237 9.60 19.23 4.11
C SER A 237 9.58 18.37 2.85
N TYR A 238 10.74 17.82 2.48
CA TYR A 238 10.81 16.84 1.40
C TYR A 238 10.18 15.52 1.80
N SER A 239 10.51 15.02 2.99
CA SER A 239 9.96 13.76 3.48
C SER A 239 8.48 13.91 3.80
N GLY A 240 7.71 12.88 3.46
CA GLY A 240 6.36 12.71 3.93
C GLY A 240 6.24 12.47 5.42
N PHE A 241 7.34 12.25 6.18
CA PHE A 241 7.34 11.98 7.62
C PHE A 241 7.68 13.19 8.50
N MET A 242 8.76 13.92 8.17
CA MET A 242 9.27 15.04 8.95
C MET A 242 9.85 16.11 8.03
N ASP A 243 9.88 17.36 8.51
CA ASP A 243 10.57 18.42 7.77
C ASP A 243 12.09 18.21 7.69
N ASN A 244 12.74 18.95 6.79
CA ASN A 244 14.17 18.81 6.47
C ASN A 244 15.09 19.05 7.68
N ASN A 245 14.64 19.84 8.65
CA ASN A 245 15.33 20.18 9.89
C ASN A 245 14.80 19.39 11.09
N ARG A 246 13.85 18.46 10.87
CA ARG A 246 13.22 17.58 11.86
C ARG A 246 12.51 18.34 13.00
N MET A 247 12.00 19.54 12.75
CA MET A 247 11.33 20.37 13.77
C MET A 247 9.85 19.97 13.94
N TYR A 248 9.19 19.63 12.85
CA TYR A 248 7.79 19.32 12.71
C TYR A 248 7.63 17.93 12.07
N LYS A 249 6.70 17.16 12.63
CA LYS A 249 6.26 15.88 12.07
C LYS A 249 5.01 16.10 11.22
N SER A 250 4.91 15.38 10.11
CA SER A 250 3.61 15.15 9.47
C SER A 250 2.83 14.06 10.22
N ASN A 251 1.64 13.74 9.74
CA ASN A 251 0.83 12.61 10.23
C ASN A 251 1.10 11.27 9.50
N LEU A 252 2.07 11.16 8.59
CA LEU A 252 2.26 9.94 7.79
C LEU A 252 2.64 8.73 8.66
N GLU A 253 3.57 8.90 9.60
CA GLU A 253 3.98 7.82 10.52
C GLU A 253 2.78 7.29 11.32
N ASP A 254 1.95 8.21 11.85
CA ASP A 254 0.76 7.88 12.63
C ASP A 254 -0.30 7.17 11.78
N VAL A 255 -0.49 7.61 10.53
CA VAL A 255 -1.38 6.96 9.56
C VAL A 255 -0.94 5.52 9.29
N LEU A 256 0.35 5.31 9.02
CA LEU A 256 0.89 3.99 8.71
C LEU A 256 0.81 3.04 9.91
N THR A 257 1.23 3.51 11.09
CA THR A 257 1.24 2.71 12.32
C THR A 257 -0.19 2.37 12.78
N SER A 258 -1.12 3.32 12.72
CA SER A 258 -2.53 3.08 13.08
C SER A 258 -3.21 2.07 12.16
N ASN A 259 -2.80 1.99 10.89
CA ASN A 259 -3.27 1.00 9.92
C ASN A 259 -2.47 -0.32 9.95
N LYS A 260 -1.54 -0.45 10.90
CA LYS A 260 -0.68 -1.62 11.12
C LYS A 260 0.12 -1.99 9.87
N ILE A 261 0.62 -1.00 9.16
CA ILE A 261 1.44 -1.21 7.97
C ILE A 261 2.82 -1.71 8.39
N ASP A 262 3.29 -2.76 7.73
CA ASP A 262 4.63 -3.33 7.93
C ASP A 262 5.59 -2.88 6.80
N ARG A 263 5.05 -2.68 5.60
CA ARG A 263 5.79 -2.41 4.37
C ARG A 263 5.23 -1.20 3.61
N VAL A 264 6.11 -0.40 3.03
CA VAL A 264 5.75 0.70 2.13
C VAL A 264 6.38 0.51 0.75
N VAL A 265 5.59 0.78 -0.29
CA VAL A 265 6.04 0.89 -1.68
C VAL A 265 5.96 2.35 -2.07
N VAL A 266 7.07 2.97 -2.46
CA VAL A 266 7.18 4.41 -2.71
C VAL A 266 7.37 4.69 -4.19
N VAL A 267 6.52 5.56 -4.72
CA VAL A 267 6.49 6.03 -6.12
C VAL A 267 6.21 7.53 -6.16
N GLY A 268 6.34 8.16 -7.33
CA GLY A 268 6.00 9.58 -7.51
C GLY A 268 7.22 10.47 -7.76
N LEU A 269 7.17 11.72 -7.28
CA LEU A 269 8.11 12.78 -7.63
C LEU A 269 8.63 13.50 -6.38
N ALA A 270 9.84 14.05 -6.37
CA ALA A 270 10.98 13.66 -7.20
C ALA A 270 11.82 12.56 -6.49
N TYR A 271 12.38 11.62 -7.25
CA TYR A 271 13.20 10.51 -6.76
C TYR A 271 14.33 10.98 -5.83
N ASP A 272 15.02 12.05 -6.23
CA ASP A 272 16.18 12.63 -5.58
C ASP A 272 15.87 13.60 -4.43
N TYR A 273 14.59 13.89 -4.18
CA TYR A 273 14.11 14.74 -3.09
C TYR A 273 13.02 14.04 -2.29
N CYS A 274 11.75 14.29 -2.59
CA CYS A 274 10.62 13.87 -1.76
C CYS A 274 10.47 12.35 -1.67
N VAL A 275 10.59 11.63 -2.79
CA VAL A 275 10.51 10.15 -2.81
C VAL A 275 11.66 9.56 -2.00
N GLY A 276 12.89 9.98 -2.28
CA GLY A 276 14.08 9.47 -1.60
C GLY A 276 14.06 9.77 -0.10
N SER A 277 13.74 11.01 0.28
CA SER A 277 13.64 11.42 1.69
C SER A 277 12.53 10.66 2.43
N THR A 278 11.37 10.49 1.80
CA THR A 278 10.27 9.70 2.36
C THR A 278 10.67 8.23 2.55
N ALA A 279 11.39 7.64 1.58
CA ALA A 279 11.87 6.27 1.69
C ALA A 279 12.93 6.10 2.79
N LEU A 280 13.84 7.07 2.95
CA LEU A 280 14.84 7.07 4.03
C LEU A 280 14.20 7.17 5.40
N ASP A 281 13.22 8.07 5.58
CA ASP A 281 12.51 8.19 6.85
C ASP A 281 11.62 6.96 7.13
N ALA A 282 10.96 6.40 6.11
CA ALA A 282 10.21 5.15 6.28
C ALA A 282 11.11 4.00 6.75
N LYS A 283 12.30 3.88 6.16
CA LYS A 283 13.30 2.89 6.58
C LYS A 283 13.75 3.12 8.01
N THR A 284 14.01 4.38 8.37
CA THR A 284 14.40 4.80 9.73
C THR A 284 13.31 4.50 10.76
N ALA A 285 12.04 4.67 10.38
CA ALA A 285 10.87 4.36 11.19
C ALA A 285 10.58 2.85 11.30
N GLY A 286 11.36 2.01 10.62
CA GLY A 286 11.30 0.55 10.74
C GLY A 286 10.39 -0.15 9.74
N PHE A 287 9.84 0.56 8.74
CA PHE A 287 9.05 -0.07 7.68
C PHE A 287 9.97 -0.78 6.68
N GLU A 288 9.54 -1.95 6.21
CA GLU A 288 10.14 -2.52 5.01
C GLU A 288 9.85 -1.58 3.84
N THR A 289 10.89 -1.04 3.22
CA THR A 289 10.74 0.06 2.26
C THR A 289 11.21 -0.39 0.89
N ILE A 290 10.33 -0.25 -0.09
CA ILE A 290 10.57 -0.55 -1.50
C ILE A 290 10.34 0.72 -2.32
N VAL A 291 11.26 1.07 -3.22
CA VAL A 291 11.05 2.13 -4.22
C VAL A 291 10.85 1.47 -5.59
N CYS A 292 9.95 2.02 -6.42
CA CYS A 292 9.84 1.64 -7.84
C CYS A 292 10.42 2.71 -8.77
N PRO A 293 11.71 2.62 -9.16
CA PRO A 293 12.39 3.67 -9.91
C PRO A 293 11.73 4.06 -11.24
N ASP A 294 11.13 3.10 -11.95
CA ASP A 294 10.42 3.35 -13.22
C ASP A 294 9.17 4.22 -13.02
N ALA A 295 8.54 4.14 -11.85
CA ALA A 295 7.41 4.98 -11.43
C ALA A 295 7.87 6.24 -10.67
N THR A 296 9.09 6.72 -10.94
CA THR A 296 9.65 7.96 -10.38
C THR A 296 10.41 8.76 -11.45
N LYS A 297 10.64 10.05 -11.18
CA LYS A 297 11.57 10.91 -11.95
C LYS A 297 12.36 11.79 -10.99
N SER A 298 13.57 12.16 -11.39
CA SER A 298 14.45 13.04 -10.63
C SER A 298 14.45 14.46 -11.18
N VAL A 299 14.76 15.43 -10.33
CA VAL A 299 15.03 16.80 -10.76
C VAL A 299 16.33 16.86 -11.56
N HIS A 300 17.39 16.19 -11.09
CA HIS A 300 18.68 16.21 -11.77
C HIS A 300 19.46 14.88 -11.65
N PRO A 301 20.21 14.43 -12.68
CA PRO A 301 20.94 13.17 -12.64
C PRO A 301 21.99 13.06 -11.52
N THR A 302 22.66 14.16 -11.18
CA THR A 302 23.69 14.16 -10.11
C THR A 302 23.08 13.92 -8.73
N SER A 303 21.95 14.57 -8.41
CA SER A 303 21.24 14.37 -7.15
C SER A 303 20.56 12.99 -7.12
N GLU A 304 20.10 12.47 -8.26
CA GLU A 304 19.64 11.08 -8.40
C GLU A 304 20.70 10.07 -7.97
N GLN A 305 21.92 10.18 -8.49
CA GLN A 305 23.00 9.27 -8.16
C GLN A 305 23.34 9.31 -6.66
N ALA A 306 23.38 10.52 -6.08
CA ALA A 306 23.63 10.70 -4.66
C ALA A 306 22.52 10.11 -3.78
N MET A 307 21.25 10.35 -4.13
CA MET A 307 20.11 9.78 -3.40
C MET A 307 20.06 8.26 -3.52
N ARG A 308 20.33 7.72 -4.71
CA ARG A 308 20.40 6.28 -4.94
C ARG A 308 21.43 5.61 -4.02
N GLY A 309 22.61 6.19 -3.89
CA GLY A 309 23.63 5.72 -2.95
C GLY A 309 23.11 5.65 -1.50
N LYS A 310 22.49 6.73 -1.02
CA LYS A 310 21.90 6.78 0.33
C LYS A 310 20.83 5.71 0.55
N LEU A 311 19.96 5.49 -0.43
CA LEU A 311 18.90 4.48 -0.35
C LEU A 311 19.47 3.06 -0.29
N ILE A 312 20.50 2.77 -1.10
CA ILE A 312 21.22 1.49 -1.07
C ILE A 312 21.88 1.27 0.30
N ASP A 313 22.60 2.26 0.80
CA ASP A 313 23.30 2.18 2.10
C ASP A 313 22.31 1.99 3.25
N ALA A 314 21.12 2.58 3.16
CA ALA A 314 20.05 2.39 4.13
C ALA A 314 19.35 1.02 4.02
N GLY A 315 19.64 0.21 2.99
CA GLY A 315 18.99 -1.07 2.76
C GLY A 315 17.53 -0.92 2.29
N VAL A 316 17.23 0.12 1.53
CA VAL A 316 15.98 0.26 0.78
C VAL A 316 16.01 -0.70 -0.41
N GLN A 317 14.91 -1.39 -0.63
CA GLN A 317 14.76 -2.36 -1.70
C GLN A 317 14.25 -1.69 -2.98
N PHE A 318 14.49 -2.32 -4.13
CA PHE A 318 14.04 -1.81 -5.42
C PHE A 318 13.37 -2.89 -6.26
N THR A 319 12.32 -2.50 -6.97
CA THR A 319 11.66 -3.33 -7.99
C THR A 319 11.08 -2.43 -9.08
N MET A 320 10.81 -2.97 -10.26
CA MET A 320 10.03 -2.22 -11.25
C MET A 320 8.55 -2.28 -10.91
N SER A 321 7.79 -1.24 -11.23
CA SER A 321 6.33 -1.20 -10.98
C SER A 321 5.58 -2.36 -11.63
N THR A 322 6.10 -2.89 -12.74
CA THR A 322 5.56 -4.06 -13.45
C THR A 322 5.96 -5.40 -12.84
N ALA A 323 6.99 -5.42 -12.00
CA ALA A 323 7.59 -6.62 -11.43
C ALA A 323 7.33 -6.75 -9.92
N TYR A 324 6.72 -5.76 -9.26
CA TYR A 324 6.23 -5.93 -7.89
C TYR A 324 5.36 -7.21 -7.82
N PRO A 325 5.53 -8.12 -6.83
CA PRO A 325 6.35 -8.04 -5.61
C PRO A 325 7.76 -8.65 -5.72
N HIS A 326 8.27 -8.92 -6.93
CA HIS A 326 9.61 -9.46 -7.14
C HIS A 326 10.68 -8.40 -6.87
N ILE A 327 11.23 -8.45 -5.65
CA ILE A 327 12.30 -7.57 -5.21
C ILE A 327 13.63 -8.03 -5.83
N VAL A 328 14.43 -7.07 -6.27
CA VAL A 328 15.81 -7.31 -6.70
C VAL A 328 16.73 -6.94 -5.54
N SER A 329 17.52 -7.91 -5.08
CA SER A 329 18.69 -7.61 -4.26
C SER A 329 19.74 -6.97 -5.17
N ILE A 330 20.04 -5.70 -4.92
CA ILE A 330 21.12 -4.97 -5.60
C ILE A 330 22.41 -5.04 -4.79
#